data_AF-A0A921QLP1-F1
#
_entry.id   AF-A0A921QLP1-F1
#
_cell.length_a   1.000
_cell.length_b   1.000
_cell.length_c   1.000
_cell.angle_alpha   90.00
_cell.angle_beta   90.00
_cell.angle_gamma   90.00
#
_symmetry.space_group_name_H-M   'P 1'
#
loop_
_entity.id
_entity.type
_entity.pdbx_description
1 polymer ?
#
loop_
_entity_poly.entity_id
_entity_poly.type
_entity_poly.pdbx_seq_one_letter_code
_entity_poly.pdbx_strand_id
1 'polypeptide(L)'
;MGISRPLAALVLALLIAVAGATAEEPVVEADSLAGAVEAAAALRTEEAAEAAALRAELGQLQAKISALESDIAERSQVLKNKDDAIANLEKAIETKSKTIASLQGEIASLQAKGSVAAEEEASKANARAIELEKQIDKLKKDIEAQNSQKAALESRANNAEKKVEELNEKLNAIQKESDERKRKIKKTERALKVAEEELMRLQLEATAKAKQLTEVHGAWLPPWLAAQYAHYVEVVSGYWNQHGKPAVHNVLHKASEKSAQAKKWAEPHIETAKTKWIPVKEKLVVLKKNAEPYVQKVSTRSVELYESSRDAVTPHVVKVKEFVHPYYQEAKMFSKPYIDQIAEITKPHVEKVRTTLKPYTKRAVHAYGSFLESATTYHRQAQASIMDYLHQHDITKSFATKELVWFLASALLALPVFIIYRLLVETFCTKKNKRPRGGNGNHGHKRQKRRHADK
;
A
#
# COMPACT_ATOMS: atom_id res chain seq x y z
N MET A 1 45.03 57.82 -17.76
CA MET A 1 45.65 57.12 -16.62
C MET A 1 46.16 55.78 -17.15
N GLY A 2 47.35 55.26 -16.83
CA GLY A 2 48.44 55.83 -16.05
C GLY A 2 49.65 54.86 -15.99
N ILE A 3 50.68 55.15 -16.78
CA ILE A 3 52.12 55.18 -16.42
C ILE A 3 52.70 54.00 -15.58
N SER A 4 53.60 53.22 -16.19
CA SER A 4 55.04 53.20 -15.81
C SER A 4 55.92 52.32 -16.72
N ARG A 5 57.20 52.70 -16.87
CA ARG A 5 58.34 51.89 -17.38
C ARG A 5 59.15 51.36 -16.16
N PRO A 6 60.09 50.39 -16.30
CA PRO A 6 61.48 50.66 -16.73
C PRO A 6 61.97 49.69 -17.83
N LEU A 7 62.79 50.06 -18.83
CA LEU A 7 64.25 50.38 -18.82
C LEU A 7 65.21 49.19 -18.58
N ALA A 8 66.00 48.89 -19.61
CA ALA A 8 67.39 48.42 -19.54
C ALA A 8 68.14 48.94 -20.79
N ALA A 9 69.43 49.29 -20.69
CA ALA A 9 70.21 49.89 -21.77
C ALA A 9 71.73 49.69 -21.58
N LEU A 10 72.49 49.65 -22.68
CA LEU A 10 73.94 49.86 -22.92
C LEU A 10 74.17 49.40 -24.39
N VAL A 11 74.69 50.15 -25.38
CA VAL A 11 75.77 51.15 -25.49
C VAL A 11 77.18 50.56 -25.56
N LEU A 12 77.75 50.56 -26.77
CA LEU A 12 79.11 51.06 -27.05
C LEU A 12 79.21 51.51 -28.53
N ALA A 13 80.21 52.32 -28.89
CA ALA A 13 80.34 52.95 -30.22
C ALA A 13 81.81 53.23 -30.60
N LEU A 14 82.07 53.39 -31.91
CA LEU A 14 83.11 54.17 -32.63
C LEU A 14 82.88 53.85 -34.15
N LEU A 15 82.80 54.77 -35.14
CA LEU A 15 83.79 55.73 -35.69
C LEU A 15 85.10 55.02 -36.13
N ILE A 16 85.65 55.16 -37.35
CA ILE A 16 85.94 56.34 -38.21
C ILE A 16 85.85 55.84 -39.69
N ALA A 17 85.09 56.43 -40.64
CA ALA A 17 85.32 57.62 -41.51
C ALA A 17 86.36 57.45 -42.68
N VAL A 18 86.32 58.39 -43.65
CA VAL A 18 87.25 58.63 -44.81
C VAL A 18 86.89 58.04 -46.20
N ALA A 19 86.21 58.89 -47.01
CA ALA A 19 86.51 59.33 -48.40
C ALA A 19 86.66 58.35 -49.60
N GLY A 20 86.60 58.93 -50.83
CA GLY A 20 86.85 58.28 -52.13
C GLY A 20 85.57 57.98 -52.94
N ALA A 21 84.85 58.97 -53.48
CA ALA A 21 85.18 59.77 -54.67
C ALA A 21 85.13 58.97 -55.99
N THR A 22 84.06 59.19 -56.76
CA THR A 22 83.83 58.68 -58.13
C THR A 22 84.62 59.48 -59.17
N ALA A 23 85.06 58.82 -60.24
CA ALA A 23 85.54 59.46 -61.46
C ALA A 23 85.06 58.68 -62.70
N GLU A 24 84.61 59.40 -63.72
CA GLU A 24 84.25 58.88 -65.04
C GLU A 24 85.35 59.25 -66.06
N GLU A 25 85.39 58.54 -67.19
CA GLU A 25 86.11 58.93 -68.42
C GLU A 25 85.26 59.99 -69.21
N PRO A 26 85.50 60.38 -70.50
CA PRO A 26 86.52 60.00 -71.50
C PRO A 26 87.06 61.16 -72.41
N VAL A 27 87.70 60.81 -73.56
CA VAL A 27 87.98 61.65 -74.78
C VAL A 27 89.19 62.65 -74.61
N VAL A 28 90.28 62.76 -75.42
CA VAL A 28 90.59 62.77 -76.89
C VAL A 28 90.33 64.17 -77.52
N GLU A 29 91.12 64.81 -78.41
CA GLU A 29 92.35 64.52 -79.22
C GLU A 29 93.35 65.74 -79.05
N ALA A 30 94.32 66.21 -79.87
CA ALA A 30 95.00 65.93 -81.17
C ALA A 30 96.39 66.65 -81.17
N ASP A 31 97.50 66.03 -81.62
CA ASP A 31 98.19 66.15 -82.94
C ASP A 31 99.27 67.27 -83.11
N SER A 32 100.27 66.98 -83.97
CA SER A 32 101.19 67.85 -84.74
C SER A 32 102.60 68.26 -84.21
N LEU A 33 103.63 67.80 -84.96
CA LEU A 33 104.85 68.50 -85.49
C LEU A 33 105.86 69.22 -84.53
N ALA A 34 107.17 69.34 -84.83
CA ALA A 34 108.11 68.58 -85.69
C ALA A 34 109.60 69.01 -85.49
N GLY A 35 110.54 68.05 -85.48
CA GLY A 35 111.99 68.24 -85.74
C GLY A 35 112.86 68.91 -84.64
N ALA A 36 114.20 68.87 -84.69
CA ALA A 36 115.14 68.01 -85.43
C ALA A 36 116.59 68.19 -84.91
N VAL A 37 117.46 67.15 -84.99
CA VAL A 37 118.96 67.21 -84.90
C VAL A 37 119.54 67.66 -83.52
N GLU A 38 120.49 66.99 -82.85
CA GLU A 38 121.18 65.68 -83.04
C GLU A 38 121.42 65.04 -81.63
N ALA A 39 122.37 64.16 -81.26
CA ALA A 39 123.62 63.64 -81.84
C ALA A 39 123.87 62.16 -81.40
N ALA A 40 125.13 61.72 -81.33
CA ALA A 40 125.56 60.34 -80.99
C ALA A 40 126.72 60.30 -79.96
N ALA A 41 127.10 59.18 -79.32
CA ALA A 41 126.36 58.00 -78.81
C ALA A 41 127.37 57.06 -78.10
N ALA A 42 127.30 56.85 -76.78
CA ALA A 42 128.25 55.98 -76.06
C ALA A 42 127.77 55.44 -74.68
N LEU A 43 126.49 55.06 -74.53
CA LEU A 43 125.96 54.52 -73.27
C LEU A 43 124.88 53.46 -73.55
N ARG A 44 125.25 52.19 -73.75
CA ARG A 44 124.33 51.18 -74.32
C ARG A 44 124.47 49.74 -73.80
N THR A 45 125.04 49.58 -72.61
CA THR A 45 125.36 48.23 -72.05
C THR A 45 124.75 47.93 -70.68
N GLU A 46 124.25 48.93 -69.93
CA GLU A 46 123.56 48.70 -68.65
C GLU A 46 122.02 48.65 -68.81
N GLU A 47 121.45 49.56 -69.62
CA GLU A 47 119.99 49.60 -69.91
C GLU A 47 119.41 48.24 -70.35
N ALA A 48 120.21 47.43 -71.06
CA ALA A 48 119.79 46.11 -71.57
C ALA A 48 119.58 45.06 -70.46
N ALA A 49 120.27 45.19 -69.32
CA ALA A 49 120.09 44.29 -68.17
C ALA A 49 118.85 44.69 -67.35
N GLU A 50 118.67 45.99 -67.10
CA GLU A 50 117.50 46.52 -66.39
C GLU A 50 116.21 46.27 -67.19
N ALA A 51 116.23 46.47 -68.51
CA ALA A 51 115.11 46.19 -69.39
C ALA A 51 114.78 44.68 -69.52
N ALA A 52 115.65 43.78 -69.05
CA ALA A 52 115.37 42.35 -68.91
C ALA A 52 114.79 42.02 -67.52
N ALA A 53 115.34 42.60 -66.45
CA ALA A 53 114.82 42.45 -65.09
C ALA A 53 113.37 42.97 -64.97
N LEU A 54 113.10 44.19 -65.47
CA LEU A 54 111.76 44.78 -65.48
C LEU A 54 110.74 43.96 -66.29
N ARG A 55 111.18 43.24 -67.33
CA ARG A 55 110.33 42.30 -68.08
C ARG A 55 110.01 41.04 -67.28
N ALA A 56 110.97 40.52 -66.52
CA ALA A 56 110.73 39.39 -65.62
C ALA A 56 109.77 39.76 -64.49
N GLU A 57 109.90 40.97 -63.93
CA GLU A 57 108.98 41.50 -62.91
C GLU A 57 107.58 41.77 -63.47
N LEU A 58 107.45 42.38 -64.67
CA LEU A 58 106.17 42.53 -65.35
C LEU A 58 105.51 41.17 -65.64
N GLY A 59 106.26 40.18 -66.10
CA GLY A 59 105.76 38.81 -66.30
C GLY A 59 105.28 38.17 -64.99
N GLN A 60 106.01 38.39 -63.89
CA GLN A 60 105.61 37.88 -62.58
C GLN A 60 104.37 38.62 -62.03
N LEU A 61 104.26 39.93 -62.26
CA LEU A 61 103.07 40.72 -61.90
C LEU A 61 101.86 40.30 -62.74
N GLN A 62 102.02 40.09 -64.05
CA GLN A 62 100.95 39.63 -64.93
C GLN A 62 100.48 38.21 -64.57
N ALA A 63 101.39 37.32 -64.18
CA ALA A 63 101.04 36.00 -63.64
C ALA A 63 100.31 36.09 -62.29
N LYS A 64 100.73 36.99 -61.39
CA LYS A 64 100.03 37.27 -60.12
C LYS A 64 98.63 37.88 -60.34
N ILE A 65 98.48 38.79 -61.30
CA ILE A 65 97.20 39.37 -61.71
C ILE A 65 96.29 38.27 -62.25
N SER A 66 96.76 37.45 -63.19
CA SER A 66 95.99 36.33 -63.76
C SER A 66 95.55 35.32 -62.69
N ALA A 67 96.41 35.04 -61.70
CA ALA A 67 96.08 34.19 -60.57
C ALA A 67 95.03 34.83 -59.64
N LEU A 68 95.15 36.12 -59.34
CA LEU A 68 94.18 36.87 -58.53
C LEU A 68 92.82 37.01 -59.26
N GLU A 69 92.82 37.21 -60.57
CA GLU A 69 91.61 37.23 -61.40
C GLU A 69 90.90 35.86 -61.38
N SER A 70 91.66 34.76 -61.44
CA SER A 70 91.13 33.41 -61.25
C SER A 70 90.55 33.20 -59.84
N ASP A 71 91.28 33.61 -58.80
CA ASP A 71 90.82 33.55 -57.39
C ASP A 71 89.54 34.37 -57.18
N ILE A 72 89.46 35.55 -57.80
CA ILE A 72 88.28 36.44 -57.76
C ILE A 72 87.11 35.82 -58.53
N ALA A 73 87.34 35.19 -59.68
CA ALA A 73 86.31 34.51 -60.44
C ALA A 73 85.75 33.29 -59.67
N GLU A 74 86.61 32.47 -59.07
CA GLU A 74 86.19 31.34 -58.23
C GLU A 74 85.41 31.82 -57.00
N ARG A 75 85.95 32.80 -56.26
CA ARG A 75 85.25 33.40 -55.09
C ARG A 75 83.90 34.01 -55.48
N SER A 76 83.81 34.65 -56.65
CA SER A 76 82.56 35.22 -57.16
C SER A 76 81.52 34.14 -57.49
N GLN A 77 81.95 32.99 -58.02
CA GLN A 77 81.05 31.86 -58.24
C GLN A 77 80.65 31.17 -56.93
N VAL A 78 81.57 31.06 -55.96
CA VAL A 78 81.27 30.55 -54.61
C VAL A 78 80.32 31.48 -53.86
N LEU A 79 80.38 32.80 -54.08
CA LEU A 79 79.40 33.76 -53.54
C LEU A 79 78.01 33.52 -54.14
N LYS A 80 77.88 33.52 -55.48
CA LYS A 80 76.60 33.21 -56.16
C LYS A 80 75.96 31.91 -55.66
N ASN A 81 76.75 30.83 -55.59
CA ASN A 81 76.29 29.53 -55.08
C ASN A 81 75.80 29.58 -53.62
N LYS A 82 76.31 30.51 -52.79
CA LYS A 82 75.84 30.75 -51.42
C LYS A 82 74.61 31.64 -51.38
N ASP A 83 74.52 32.66 -52.23
CA ASP A 83 73.35 33.54 -52.33
C ASP A 83 72.12 32.74 -52.81
N ASP A 84 72.29 31.85 -53.79
CA ASP A 84 71.27 30.88 -54.20
C ASP A 84 70.85 29.94 -53.05
N ALA A 85 71.80 29.49 -52.22
CA ALA A 85 71.50 28.66 -51.06
C ALA A 85 70.72 29.45 -49.97
N ILE A 86 71.07 30.71 -49.74
CA ILE A 86 70.37 31.62 -48.83
C ILE A 86 68.94 31.85 -49.31
N ALA A 87 68.73 32.20 -50.59
CA ALA A 87 67.40 32.44 -51.16
C ALA A 87 66.49 31.20 -51.10
N ASN A 88 67.05 29.99 -51.13
CA ASN A 88 66.32 28.75 -50.92
C ASN A 88 65.99 28.49 -49.43
N LEU A 89 66.90 28.82 -48.51
CA LEU A 89 66.64 28.77 -47.06
C LEU A 89 65.58 29.79 -46.63
N GLU A 90 65.58 31.00 -47.19
CA GLU A 90 64.56 32.03 -46.93
C GLU A 90 63.15 31.55 -47.34
N LYS A 91 63.01 30.95 -48.54
CA LYS A 91 61.75 30.32 -48.98
C LYS A 91 61.32 29.17 -48.05
N ALA A 92 62.27 28.38 -47.56
CA ALA A 92 62.00 27.31 -46.59
C ALA A 92 61.59 27.84 -45.21
N ILE A 93 62.13 28.98 -44.78
CA ILE A 93 61.73 29.68 -43.55
C ILE A 93 60.34 30.30 -43.72
N GLU A 94 60.06 31.00 -44.82
CA GLU A 94 58.78 31.66 -45.03
C GLU A 94 57.62 30.66 -45.14
N THR A 95 57.84 29.53 -45.83
CA THR A 95 56.86 28.43 -45.89
C THR A 95 56.65 27.78 -44.52
N LYS A 96 57.71 27.53 -43.74
CA LYS A 96 57.58 27.05 -42.34
C LYS A 96 56.82 28.04 -41.46
N SER A 97 57.12 29.33 -41.53
CA SER A 97 56.39 30.39 -40.80
C SER A 97 54.90 30.41 -41.14
N LYS A 98 54.54 30.25 -42.42
CA LYS A 98 53.13 30.12 -42.86
C LYS A 98 52.46 28.88 -42.25
N THR A 99 53.15 27.72 -42.18
CA THR A 99 52.59 26.53 -41.51
C THR A 99 52.46 26.70 -39.99
N ILE A 100 53.41 27.38 -39.33
CA ILE A 100 53.34 27.68 -37.88
C ILE A 100 52.13 28.58 -37.58
N ALA A 101 51.88 29.60 -38.40
CA ALA A 101 50.72 30.47 -38.25
C ALA A 101 49.39 29.71 -38.42
N SER A 102 49.29 28.78 -39.37
CA SER A 102 48.11 27.90 -39.52
C SER A 102 47.87 27.06 -38.26
N LEU A 103 48.92 26.35 -37.79
CA LEU A 103 48.84 25.49 -36.61
C LEU A 103 48.51 26.28 -35.33
N GLN A 104 49.01 27.50 -35.19
CA GLN A 104 48.62 28.40 -34.08
C GLN A 104 47.14 28.78 -34.15
N GLY A 105 46.60 29.04 -35.35
CA GLY A 105 45.17 29.29 -35.56
C GLY A 105 44.30 28.07 -35.26
N GLU A 106 44.74 26.88 -35.65
CA GLU A 106 44.07 25.60 -35.35
C GLU A 106 44.07 25.32 -33.83
N ILE A 107 45.21 25.50 -33.15
CA ILE A 107 45.32 25.37 -31.69
C ILE A 107 44.36 26.35 -30.98
N ALA A 108 44.34 27.62 -31.39
CA ALA A 108 43.42 28.61 -30.82
C ALA A 108 41.96 28.23 -31.06
N SER A 109 41.60 27.75 -32.26
CA SER A 109 40.25 27.25 -32.56
C SER A 109 39.88 26.04 -31.70
N LEU A 110 40.79 25.09 -31.48
CA LEU A 110 40.54 23.89 -30.70
C LEU A 110 40.42 24.23 -29.20
N GLN A 111 41.27 25.12 -28.69
CA GLN A 111 41.22 25.58 -27.30
C GLN A 111 39.91 26.32 -27.00
N ALA A 112 39.48 27.23 -27.87
CA ALA A 112 38.23 27.96 -27.71
C ALA A 112 36.99 27.04 -27.81
N LYS A 113 36.97 26.08 -28.75
CA LYS A 113 35.90 25.07 -28.84
C LYS A 113 35.90 24.16 -27.60
N GLY A 114 37.08 23.78 -27.12
CA GLY A 114 37.25 22.91 -25.95
C GLY A 114 36.74 23.56 -24.66
N SER A 115 37.08 24.82 -24.39
CA SER A 115 36.61 25.51 -23.18
C SER A 115 35.09 25.73 -23.20
N VAL A 116 34.54 26.28 -24.29
CA VAL A 116 33.11 26.62 -24.39
C VAL A 116 32.24 25.36 -24.33
N ALA A 117 32.60 24.28 -25.03
CA ALA A 117 31.81 23.05 -25.00
C ALA A 117 31.84 22.35 -23.63
N ALA A 118 33.00 22.36 -22.94
CA ALA A 118 33.12 21.80 -21.61
C ALA A 118 32.37 22.63 -20.56
N GLU A 119 32.45 23.96 -20.63
CA GLU A 119 31.77 24.89 -19.72
C GLU A 119 30.24 24.86 -19.91
N GLU A 120 29.76 24.77 -21.15
CA GLU A 120 28.32 24.69 -21.43
C GLU A 120 27.72 23.37 -20.92
N GLU A 121 28.36 22.21 -21.14
CA GLU A 121 27.85 20.94 -20.60
C GLU A 121 28.02 20.82 -19.07
N ALA A 122 29.09 21.41 -18.49
CA ALA A 122 29.21 21.54 -17.03
C ALA A 122 28.08 22.39 -16.44
N SER A 123 27.67 23.47 -17.10
CA SER A 123 26.52 24.30 -16.66
C SER A 123 25.20 23.51 -16.68
N LYS A 124 24.97 22.69 -17.71
CA LYS A 124 23.80 21.81 -17.84
C LYS A 124 23.82 20.68 -16.81
N ALA A 125 24.99 20.11 -16.52
CA ALA A 125 25.17 19.11 -15.46
C ALA A 125 24.85 19.69 -14.07
N ASN A 126 25.37 20.88 -13.76
CA ASN A 126 25.07 21.58 -12.50
C ASN A 126 23.58 21.94 -12.37
N ALA A 127 22.94 22.42 -13.44
CA ALA A 127 21.50 22.70 -13.44
C ALA A 127 20.65 21.44 -13.18
N ARG A 128 21.03 20.29 -13.77
CA ARG A 128 20.42 18.98 -13.49
C ARG A 128 20.65 18.53 -12.05
N ALA A 129 21.85 18.73 -11.50
CA ALA A 129 22.19 18.37 -10.12
C ALA A 129 21.34 19.15 -9.10
N ILE A 130 21.23 20.47 -9.27
CA ILE A 130 20.41 21.36 -8.41
C ILE A 130 18.92 20.96 -8.46
N GLU A 131 18.42 20.52 -9.61
CA GLU A 131 17.03 20.08 -9.75
C GLU A 131 16.79 18.70 -9.10
N LEU A 132 17.72 17.76 -9.24
CA LEU A 132 17.68 16.48 -8.52
C LEU A 132 17.78 16.67 -7.00
N GLU A 133 18.61 17.61 -6.53
CA GLU A 133 18.75 17.95 -5.11
C GLU A 133 17.42 18.44 -4.52
N LYS A 134 16.71 19.37 -5.18
CA LYS A 134 15.36 19.80 -4.77
C LYS A 134 14.36 18.64 -4.72
N GLN A 135 14.46 17.69 -5.67
CA GLN A 135 13.56 16.53 -5.72
C GLN A 135 13.84 15.56 -4.56
N ILE A 136 15.11 15.32 -4.23
CA ILE A 136 15.53 14.57 -3.04
C ILE A 136 15.02 15.24 -1.77
N ASP A 137 15.18 16.56 -1.66
CA ASP A 137 14.80 17.33 -0.48
C ASP A 137 13.27 17.40 -0.28
N LYS A 138 12.50 17.38 -1.39
CA LYS A 138 11.04 17.22 -1.37
C LYS A 138 10.63 15.82 -0.93
N LEU A 139 11.20 14.77 -1.55
CA LEU A 139 10.91 13.37 -1.20
C LEU A 139 11.25 13.07 0.27
N LYS A 140 12.33 13.66 0.79
CA LYS A 140 12.71 13.57 2.21
C LYS A 140 11.63 14.13 3.13
N LYS A 141 11.11 15.34 2.84
CA LYS A 141 10.00 15.96 3.60
C LYS A 141 8.72 15.14 3.51
N ASP A 142 8.40 14.57 2.34
CA ASP A 142 7.25 13.68 2.16
C ASP A 142 7.40 12.37 2.96
N ILE A 143 8.61 11.80 3.04
CA ILE A 143 8.94 10.62 3.87
C ILE A 143 8.84 10.94 5.38
N GLU A 144 9.36 12.07 5.83
CA GLU A 144 9.25 12.54 7.23
C GLU A 144 7.78 12.73 7.62
N ALA A 145 6.98 13.35 6.75
CA ALA A 145 5.53 13.49 6.94
C ALA A 145 4.82 12.14 7.00
N GLN A 146 5.08 11.21 6.08
CA GLN A 146 4.48 9.87 6.10
C GLN A 146 4.88 9.06 7.34
N ASN A 147 6.13 9.16 7.80
CA ASN A 147 6.56 8.50 9.04
C ASN A 147 5.81 9.04 10.27
N SER A 148 5.55 10.35 10.34
CA SER A 148 4.73 10.94 11.41
C SER A 148 3.28 10.42 11.40
N GLN A 149 2.68 10.30 10.20
CA GLN A 149 1.34 9.74 10.04
C GLN A 149 1.30 8.25 10.40
N LYS A 150 2.32 7.48 10.01
CA LYS A 150 2.46 6.06 10.37
C LYS A 150 2.49 5.89 11.89
N ALA A 151 3.32 6.65 12.60
CA ALA A 151 3.39 6.60 14.06
C ALA A 151 2.06 6.97 14.73
N ALA A 152 1.34 7.97 14.20
CA ALA A 152 0.01 8.33 14.68
C ALA A 152 -1.01 7.20 14.48
N LEU A 153 -1.03 6.57 13.29
CA LEU A 153 -1.90 5.43 12.98
C LEU A 153 -1.58 4.20 13.82
N GLU A 154 -0.30 3.91 14.06
CA GLU A 154 0.18 2.82 14.91
C GLU A 154 -0.25 3.02 16.38
N SER A 155 -0.12 4.26 16.91
CA SER A 155 -0.63 4.59 18.23
C SER A 155 -2.16 4.42 18.36
N ARG A 156 -2.90 4.71 17.28
CA ARG A 156 -4.35 4.53 17.20
C ARG A 156 -4.74 3.05 17.08
N ALA A 157 -3.98 2.24 16.36
CA ALA A 157 -4.16 0.80 16.28
C ALA A 157 -3.96 0.15 17.65
N ASN A 158 -2.85 0.46 18.34
CA ASN A 158 -2.55 -0.05 19.68
C ASN A 158 -3.60 0.36 20.74
N ASN A 159 -4.24 1.52 20.57
CA ASN A 159 -5.36 1.97 21.41
C ASN A 159 -6.67 1.22 21.10
N ALA A 160 -6.93 0.95 19.81
CA ALA A 160 -8.08 0.16 19.38
C ALA A 160 -7.96 -1.31 19.80
N GLU A 161 -6.77 -1.91 19.71
CA GLU A 161 -6.51 -3.29 20.12
C GLU A 161 -6.79 -3.50 21.60
N LYS A 162 -6.24 -2.64 22.48
CA LYS A 162 -6.54 -2.65 23.93
C LYS A 162 -8.03 -2.54 24.25
N LYS A 163 -8.79 -1.77 23.46
CA LYS A 163 -10.25 -1.67 23.60
C LYS A 163 -10.98 -2.94 23.14
N VAL A 164 -10.46 -3.64 22.13
CA VAL A 164 -10.98 -4.96 21.71
C VAL A 164 -10.68 -6.01 22.78
N GLU A 165 -9.51 -5.98 23.42
CA GLU A 165 -9.18 -6.83 24.57
C GLU A 165 -10.14 -6.58 25.75
N GLU A 166 -10.32 -5.32 26.17
CA GLU A 166 -11.23 -4.92 27.25
C GLU A 166 -12.70 -5.32 26.98
N LEU A 167 -13.17 -5.15 25.73
CA LEU A 167 -14.50 -5.58 25.31
C LEU A 167 -14.64 -7.10 25.28
N ASN A 168 -13.58 -7.82 24.91
CA ASN A 168 -13.54 -9.28 24.95
C ASN A 168 -13.55 -9.80 26.41
N GLU A 169 -12.84 -9.18 27.34
CA GLU A 169 -12.93 -9.52 28.78
C GLU A 169 -14.35 -9.31 29.32
N LYS A 170 -14.97 -8.17 29.02
CA LYS A 170 -16.36 -7.86 29.38
C LYS A 170 -17.36 -8.86 28.79
N LEU A 171 -17.19 -9.25 27.53
CA LEU A 171 -18.00 -10.27 26.88
C LEU A 171 -17.85 -11.64 27.57
N ASN A 172 -16.63 -12.04 27.93
CA ASN A 172 -16.37 -13.28 28.66
C ASN A 172 -16.94 -13.28 30.09
N ALA A 173 -16.98 -12.13 30.76
CA ALA A 173 -17.65 -11.98 32.06
C ALA A 173 -19.17 -12.16 31.94
N ILE A 174 -19.81 -11.48 30.98
CA ILE A 174 -21.25 -11.59 30.70
C ILE A 174 -21.63 -13.02 30.31
N GLN A 175 -20.81 -13.70 29.51
CA GLN A 175 -21.05 -15.10 29.14
C GLN A 175 -21.04 -16.03 30.36
N LYS A 176 -20.05 -15.89 31.26
CA LYS A 176 -19.98 -16.68 32.50
C LYS A 176 -21.21 -16.45 33.39
N GLU A 177 -21.66 -15.22 33.52
CA GLU A 177 -22.85 -14.90 34.31
C GLU A 177 -24.13 -15.48 33.68
N SER A 178 -24.27 -15.40 32.35
CA SER A 178 -25.37 -16.00 31.60
C SER A 178 -25.43 -17.52 31.80
N ASP A 179 -24.30 -18.22 31.72
CA ASP A 179 -24.23 -19.66 31.97
C ASP A 179 -24.44 -20.03 33.45
N GLU A 180 -24.22 -19.12 34.40
CA GLU A 180 -24.64 -19.31 35.80
C GLU A 180 -26.15 -19.11 35.98
N ARG A 181 -26.72 -18.03 35.45
CA ARG A 181 -28.17 -17.77 35.46
C ARG A 181 -28.93 -18.95 34.82
N LYS A 182 -28.45 -19.46 33.68
CA LYS A 182 -28.98 -20.65 32.98
C LYS A 182 -28.89 -21.93 33.82
N ARG A 183 -27.82 -22.12 34.61
CA ARG A 183 -27.70 -23.23 35.57
C ARG A 183 -28.66 -23.09 36.75
N LYS A 184 -28.92 -21.86 37.24
CA LYS A 184 -29.91 -21.58 38.30
C LYS A 184 -31.33 -21.88 37.82
N ILE A 185 -31.71 -21.40 36.62
CA ILE A 185 -33.02 -21.67 35.99
C ILE A 185 -33.26 -23.18 35.83
N LYS A 186 -32.28 -23.95 35.35
CA LYS A 186 -32.40 -25.42 35.24
C LYS A 186 -32.55 -26.16 36.58
N LYS A 187 -32.15 -25.55 37.71
CA LYS A 187 -32.41 -26.11 39.04
C LYS A 187 -33.85 -25.82 39.49
N THR A 188 -34.33 -24.59 39.32
CA THR A 188 -35.71 -24.22 39.69
C THR A 188 -36.75 -24.91 38.81
N GLU A 189 -36.49 -25.10 37.51
CA GLU A 189 -37.36 -25.83 36.59
C GLU A 189 -37.55 -27.30 37.02
N ARG A 190 -36.48 -27.96 37.51
CA ARG A 190 -36.55 -29.32 38.04
C ARG A 190 -37.32 -29.40 39.36
N ALA A 191 -37.08 -28.45 40.27
CA ALA A 191 -37.80 -28.37 41.54
C ALA A 191 -39.30 -28.14 41.33
N LEU A 192 -39.66 -27.31 40.35
CA LEU A 192 -41.06 -27.09 39.95
C LEU A 192 -41.69 -28.39 39.43
N LYS A 193 -41.05 -29.09 38.50
CA LYS A 193 -41.56 -30.36 37.94
C LYS A 193 -41.79 -31.45 39.00
N VAL A 194 -40.88 -31.59 39.96
CA VAL A 194 -41.08 -32.52 41.09
C VAL A 194 -42.26 -32.10 41.97
N ALA A 195 -42.46 -30.79 42.20
CA ALA A 195 -43.62 -30.31 42.94
C ALA A 195 -44.95 -30.48 42.17
N GLU A 196 -44.94 -30.36 40.85
CA GLU A 196 -46.07 -30.64 39.96
C GLU A 196 -46.40 -32.15 39.96
N GLU A 197 -45.40 -33.01 39.86
CA GLU A 197 -45.53 -34.48 39.90
C GLU A 197 -46.10 -34.98 41.25
N GLU A 198 -45.57 -34.50 42.39
CA GLU A 198 -46.09 -34.84 43.72
C GLU A 198 -47.50 -34.27 43.96
N LEU A 199 -47.82 -33.07 43.45
CA LEU A 199 -49.17 -32.51 43.55
C LEU A 199 -50.20 -33.35 42.76
N MET A 200 -49.87 -33.76 41.53
CA MET A 200 -50.72 -34.63 40.72
C MET A 200 -50.87 -36.01 41.37
N ARG A 201 -49.80 -36.56 41.95
CA ARG A 201 -49.85 -37.80 42.74
C ARG A 201 -50.76 -37.67 43.96
N LEU A 202 -50.63 -36.61 44.74
CA LEU A 202 -51.47 -36.39 45.93
C LEU A 202 -52.95 -36.22 45.57
N GLN A 203 -53.28 -35.60 44.44
CA GLN A 203 -54.65 -35.53 43.91
C GLN A 203 -55.18 -36.93 43.52
N LEU A 204 -54.36 -37.76 42.87
CA LEU A 204 -54.73 -39.14 42.54
C LEU A 204 -54.88 -40.02 43.79
N GLU A 205 -53.98 -39.91 44.77
CA GLU A 205 -54.12 -40.62 46.05
C GLU A 205 -55.35 -40.16 46.84
N ALA A 206 -55.66 -38.86 46.87
CA ALA A 206 -56.84 -38.33 47.55
C ALA A 206 -58.14 -38.79 46.88
N THR A 207 -58.22 -38.76 45.54
CA THR A 207 -59.41 -39.22 44.80
C THR A 207 -59.58 -40.74 44.84
N ALA A 208 -58.49 -41.51 44.85
CA ALA A 208 -58.54 -42.96 45.07
C ALA A 208 -59.04 -43.32 46.49
N LYS A 209 -58.49 -42.67 47.52
CA LYS A 209 -58.94 -42.85 48.92
C LYS A 209 -60.40 -42.43 49.09
N ALA A 210 -60.83 -41.32 48.48
CA ALA A 210 -62.24 -40.91 48.49
C ALA A 210 -63.17 -41.96 47.87
N LYS A 211 -62.78 -42.57 46.73
CA LYS A 211 -63.55 -43.67 46.10
C LYS A 211 -63.63 -44.91 46.98
N GLN A 212 -62.49 -45.34 47.55
CA GLN A 212 -62.46 -46.48 48.48
C GLN A 212 -63.32 -46.24 49.71
N LEU A 213 -63.36 -45.02 50.25
CA LEU A 213 -64.32 -44.67 51.29
C LEU A 213 -65.75 -44.83 50.76
N THR A 214 -66.14 -44.20 49.64
CA THR A 214 -67.53 -44.30 49.15
C THR A 214 -68.00 -45.73 48.87
N GLU A 215 -67.13 -46.61 48.38
CA GLU A 215 -67.46 -48.02 48.12
C GLU A 215 -67.62 -48.82 49.43
N VAL A 216 -66.67 -48.72 50.36
CA VAL A 216 -66.74 -49.39 51.67
C VAL A 216 -67.90 -48.84 52.51
N HIS A 217 -68.18 -47.54 52.43
CA HIS A 217 -69.19 -46.88 53.24
C HIS A 217 -70.61 -47.10 52.71
N GLY A 218 -70.79 -47.37 51.41
CA GLY A 218 -72.09 -47.65 50.81
C GLY A 218 -72.75 -48.97 51.25
N ALA A 219 -71.99 -49.90 51.82
CA ALA A 219 -72.48 -51.24 52.19
C ALA A 219 -72.18 -51.68 53.63
N TRP A 220 -71.36 -50.95 54.41
CA TRP A 220 -70.86 -51.43 55.70
C TRP A 220 -70.79 -50.40 56.85
N LEU A 221 -71.50 -49.26 56.78
CA LEU A 221 -71.73 -48.45 57.99
C LEU A 221 -73.01 -48.88 58.71
N PRO A 222 -72.93 -49.34 59.98
CA PRO A 222 -74.09 -49.43 60.84
C PRO A 222 -74.78 -48.05 60.95
N PRO A 223 -76.12 -47.97 61.09
CA PRO A 223 -76.84 -46.70 61.16
C PRO A 223 -76.31 -45.71 62.21
N TRP A 224 -75.81 -46.21 63.35
CA TRP A 224 -75.20 -45.38 64.39
C TRP A 224 -73.89 -44.72 63.93
N LEU A 225 -73.08 -45.39 63.12
CA LEU A 225 -71.81 -44.86 62.60
C LEU A 225 -72.07 -43.92 61.42
N ALA A 226 -73.11 -44.17 60.61
CA ALA A 226 -73.57 -43.24 59.59
C ALA A 226 -74.09 -41.92 60.21
N ALA A 227 -74.87 -42.01 61.30
CA ALA A 227 -75.29 -40.84 62.07
C ALA A 227 -74.11 -40.10 62.70
N GLN A 228 -73.14 -40.82 63.28
CA GLN A 228 -71.93 -40.22 63.86
C GLN A 228 -71.06 -39.52 62.79
N TYR A 229 -70.96 -40.11 61.59
CA TYR A 229 -70.26 -39.49 60.46
C TYR A 229 -71.00 -38.24 59.96
N ALA A 230 -72.33 -38.28 59.83
CA ALA A 230 -73.13 -37.11 59.47
C ALA A 230 -72.94 -35.95 60.47
N HIS A 231 -73.00 -36.24 61.78
CA HIS A 231 -72.71 -35.27 62.83
C HIS A 231 -71.27 -34.72 62.75
N TYR A 232 -70.28 -35.56 62.45
CA TYR A 232 -68.89 -35.10 62.28
C TYR A 232 -68.72 -34.20 61.04
N VAL A 233 -69.36 -34.55 59.92
CA VAL A 233 -69.39 -33.72 58.70
C VAL A 233 -70.11 -32.40 58.94
N GLU A 234 -71.20 -32.40 59.70
CA GLU A 234 -71.94 -31.18 60.06
C GLU A 234 -71.12 -30.27 60.99
N VAL A 235 -70.45 -30.82 62.01
CA VAL A 235 -69.53 -30.06 62.88
C VAL A 235 -68.35 -29.49 62.08
N VAL A 236 -67.70 -30.28 61.21
CA VAL A 236 -66.59 -29.81 60.36
C VAL A 236 -67.07 -28.77 59.34
N SER A 237 -68.27 -28.93 58.77
CA SER A 237 -68.90 -27.94 57.90
C SER A 237 -69.22 -26.64 58.64
N GLY A 238 -69.72 -26.72 59.88
CA GLY A 238 -69.92 -25.58 60.76
C GLY A 238 -68.63 -24.82 61.03
N TYR A 239 -67.57 -25.54 61.44
CA TYR A 239 -66.25 -24.95 61.71
C TYR A 239 -65.59 -24.36 60.45
N TRP A 240 -65.75 -25.02 59.30
CA TRP A 240 -65.32 -24.50 58.01
C TRP A 240 -66.06 -23.20 57.64
N ASN A 241 -67.38 -23.14 57.81
CA ASN A 241 -68.14 -21.92 57.52
C ASN A 241 -67.87 -20.79 58.52
N GLN A 242 -67.58 -21.09 59.79
CA GLN A 242 -67.26 -20.09 60.83
C GLN A 242 -65.82 -19.55 60.74
N HIS A 243 -64.84 -20.38 60.37
CA HIS A 243 -63.41 -20.00 60.44
C HIS A 243 -62.66 -20.12 59.10
N GLY A 244 -62.84 -21.22 58.37
CA GLY A 244 -62.12 -21.47 57.11
C GLY A 244 -62.55 -20.55 55.97
N LYS A 245 -63.86 -20.48 55.71
CA LYS A 245 -64.47 -19.70 54.64
C LYS A 245 -64.20 -18.19 54.79
N PRO A 246 -64.31 -17.54 55.98
CA PRO A 246 -63.91 -16.15 56.14
C PRO A 246 -62.41 -15.91 55.94
N ALA A 247 -61.54 -16.83 56.37
CA ALA A 247 -60.10 -16.71 56.17
C ALA A 247 -59.71 -16.74 54.68
N VAL A 248 -60.26 -17.68 53.91
CA VAL A 248 -60.07 -17.75 52.45
C VAL A 248 -60.60 -16.48 51.77
N HIS A 249 -61.78 -16.00 52.17
CA HIS A 249 -62.38 -14.80 51.57
C HIS A 249 -61.58 -13.52 51.87
N ASN A 250 -60.95 -13.43 53.05
CA ASN A 250 -60.06 -12.34 53.47
C ASN A 250 -58.73 -12.35 52.67
N VAL A 251 -58.15 -13.53 52.43
CA VAL A 251 -56.98 -13.69 51.55
C VAL A 251 -57.31 -13.27 50.11
N LEU A 252 -58.45 -13.73 49.58
CA LEU A 252 -58.88 -13.38 48.23
C LEU A 252 -59.18 -11.88 48.08
N HIS A 253 -59.81 -11.27 49.08
CA HIS A 253 -60.02 -9.82 49.15
C HIS A 253 -58.68 -9.06 49.11
N LYS A 254 -57.74 -9.40 49.99
CA LYS A 254 -56.41 -8.75 50.04
C LYS A 254 -55.60 -8.93 48.76
N ALA A 255 -55.71 -10.09 48.09
CA ALA A 255 -55.11 -10.29 46.77
C ALA A 255 -55.72 -9.33 45.73
N SER A 256 -57.04 -9.17 45.73
CA SER A 256 -57.73 -8.22 44.84
C SER A 256 -57.34 -6.76 45.15
N GLU A 257 -57.29 -6.34 46.42
CA GLU A 257 -56.85 -5.00 46.84
C GLU A 257 -55.42 -4.70 46.41
N LYS A 258 -54.51 -5.67 46.55
CA LYS A 258 -53.11 -5.51 46.12
C LYS A 258 -52.97 -5.46 44.60
N SER A 259 -53.78 -6.20 43.85
CA SER A 259 -53.83 -6.08 42.39
C SER A 259 -54.35 -4.70 41.95
N ALA A 260 -55.35 -4.15 42.65
CA ALA A 260 -55.89 -2.82 42.39
C ALA A 260 -54.90 -1.70 42.76
N GLN A 261 -54.14 -1.85 43.86
CA GLN A 261 -53.02 -0.95 44.19
C GLN A 261 -51.92 -1.00 43.12
N ALA A 262 -51.53 -2.19 42.65
CA ALA A 262 -50.56 -2.33 41.56
C ALA A 262 -51.03 -1.68 40.26
N LYS A 263 -52.31 -1.84 39.90
CA LYS A 263 -52.91 -1.15 38.74
C LYS A 263 -52.83 0.37 38.88
N LYS A 264 -53.31 0.93 40.01
CA LYS A 264 -53.27 2.39 40.28
C LYS A 264 -51.85 2.96 40.33
N TRP A 265 -50.84 2.15 40.68
CA TRP A 265 -49.43 2.54 40.63
C TRP A 265 -48.88 2.55 39.20
N ALA A 266 -49.22 1.55 38.38
CA ALA A 266 -48.74 1.45 37.00
C ALA A 266 -49.39 2.48 36.05
N GLU A 267 -50.67 2.80 36.27
CA GLU A 267 -51.49 3.70 35.44
C GLU A 267 -50.84 5.08 35.16
N PRO A 268 -50.37 5.86 36.15
CA PRO A 268 -49.68 7.14 35.88
C PRO A 268 -48.33 6.95 35.16
N HIS A 269 -47.62 5.84 35.38
CA HIS A 269 -46.37 5.55 34.68
C HIS A 269 -46.60 5.17 33.21
N ILE A 270 -47.69 4.44 32.90
CA ILE A 270 -48.11 4.10 31.54
C ILE A 270 -48.53 5.36 30.77
N GLU A 271 -49.37 6.22 31.35
CA GLU A 271 -49.77 7.47 30.70
C GLU A 271 -48.60 8.46 30.58
N THR A 272 -47.65 8.48 31.53
CA THR A 272 -46.38 9.22 31.41
C THR A 272 -45.51 8.70 30.26
N ALA A 273 -45.45 7.38 30.03
CA ALA A 273 -44.72 6.81 28.90
C ALA A 273 -45.39 7.15 27.56
N LYS A 274 -46.72 7.01 27.49
CA LYS A 274 -47.56 7.30 26.31
C LYS A 274 -47.48 8.77 25.88
N THR A 275 -47.61 9.71 26.83
CA THR A 275 -47.45 11.15 26.58
C THR A 275 -46.03 11.53 26.15
N LYS A 276 -44.99 10.87 26.68
CA LYS A 276 -43.59 11.07 26.21
C LYS A 276 -43.30 10.44 24.84
N TRP A 277 -44.00 9.37 24.48
CA TRP A 277 -43.77 8.64 23.22
C TRP A 277 -44.31 9.36 21.98
N ILE A 278 -45.47 10.03 22.10
CA ILE A 278 -46.11 10.79 21.01
C ILE A 278 -45.14 11.81 20.35
N PRO A 279 -44.54 12.77 21.07
CA PRO A 279 -43.64 13.76 20.47
C PRO A 279 -42.29 13.14 20.00
N VAL A 280 -41.90 11.97 20.52
CA VAL A 280 -40.74 11.22 19.98
C VAL A 280 -41.09 10.63 18.61
N LYS A 281 -42.29 10.05 18.46
CA LYS A 281 -42.77 9.52 17.17
C LYS A 281 -42.87 10.63 16.12
N GLU A 282 -43.38 11.80 16.47
CA GLU A 282 -43.43 12.98 15.59
C GLU A 282 -42.04 13.47 15.19
N LYS A 283 -41.12 13.61 16.15
CA LYS A 283 -39.72 13.98 15.88
C LYS A 283 -39.01 12.97 14.98
N LEU A 284 -39.30 11.68 15.11
CA LEU A 284 -38.77 10.64 14.21
C LEU A 284 -39.33 10.76 12.77
N VAL A 285 -40.61 11.14 12.61
CA VAL A 285 -41.20 11.40 11.28
C VAL A 285 -40.58 12.65 10.63
N VAL A 286 -40.37 13.73 11.39
CA VAL A 286 -39.67 14.93 10.91
C VAL A 286 -38.21 14.63 10.58
N LEU A 287 -37.49 13.89 11.43
CA LEU A 287 -36.12 13.47 11.18
C LEU A 287 -36.02 12.59 9.91
N LYS A 288 -36.98 11.68 9.69
CA LYS A 288 -37.05 10.89 8.45
C LYS A 288 -37.18 11.80 7.23
N LYS A 289 -38.17 12.70 7.20
CA LYS A 289 -38.37 13.65 6.10
C LYS A 289 -37.13 14.52 5.83
N ASN A 290 -36.45 14.95 6.88
CA ASN A 290 -35.26 15.80 6.76
C ASN A 290 -34.01 15.01 6.32
N ALA A 291 -33.88 13.74 6.70
CA ALA A 291 -32.75 12.89 6.32
C ALA A 291 -32.90 12.27 4.92
N GLU A 292 -34.13 12.00 4.47
CA GLU A 292 -34.46 11.42 3.16
C GLU A 292 -33.74 12.09 1.96
N PRO A 293 -33.74 13.43 1.78
CA PRO A 293 -33.01 14.07 0.68
C PRO A 293 -31.48 13.93 0.79
N TYR A 294 -30.91 13.84 2.01
CA TYR A 294 -29.47 13.59 2.18
C TYR A 294 -29.11 12.14 1.86
N VAL A 295 -29.94 11.17 2.26
CA VAL A 295 -29.76 9.75 1.92
C VAL A 295 -29.88 9.56 0.40
N GLN A 296 -30.87 10.17 -0.25
CA GLN A 296 -30.98 10.16 -1.71
C GLN A 296 -29.77 10.80 -2.40
N LYS A 297 -29.32 11.97 -1.94
CA LYS A 297 -28.14 12.67 -2.50
C LYS A 297 -26.82 11.92 -2.30
N VAL A 298 -26.65 11.21 -1.19
CA VAL A 298 -25.51 10.31 -0.97
C VAL A 298 -25.63 9.06 -1.85
N SER A 299 -26.84 8.52 -2.02
CA SER A 299 -27.09 7.39 -2.91
C SER A 299 -26.79 7.70 -4.38
N THR A 300 -27.24 8.85 -4.92
CA THR A 300 -26.92 9.21 -6.31
C THR A 300 -25.42 9.44 -6.47
N ARG A 301 -24.79 10.19 -5.55
CA ARG A 301 -23.33 10.39 -5.58
C ARG A 301 -22.52 9.11 -5.44
N SER A 302 -22.99 8.10 -4.70
CA SER A 302 -22.29 6.81 -4.60
C SER A 302 -22.45 5.95 -5.85
N VAL A 303 -23.60 6.02 -6.53
CA VAL A 303 -23.80 5.39 -7.84
C VAL A 303 -22.94 6.08 -8.90
N GLU A 304 -23.01 7.41 -9.02
CA GLU A 304 -22.17 8.19 -9.96
C GLU A 304 -20.67 7.91 -9.77
N LEU A 305 -20.19 7.88 -8.52
CA LEU A 305 -18.79 7.57 -8.20
C LEU A 305 -18.44 6.11 -8.55
N TYR A 306 -19.36 5.17 -8.33
CA TYR A 306 -19.15 3.76 -8.67
C TYR A 306 -19.11 3.55 -10.18
N GLU A 307 -19.99 4.18 -10.95
CA GLU A 307 -20.00 4.09 -12.42
C GLU A 307 -18.77 4.77 -13.03
N SER A 308 -18.43 5.98 -12.58
CA SER A 308 -17.19 6.66 -12.99
C SER A 308 -15.94 5.84 -12.66
N SER A 309 -15.88 5.22 -11.49
CA SER A 309 -14.79 4.31 -11.09
C SER A 309 -14.76 3.04 -11.94
N ARG A 310 -15.92 2.40 -12.18
CA ARG A 310 -16.06 1.24 -13.06
C ARG A 310 -15.56 1.55 -14.46
N ASP A 311 -15.92 2.69 -15.02
CA ASP A 311 -15.62 3.03 -16.41
C ASP A 311 -14.15 3.47 -16.58
N ALA A 312 -13.54 4.09 -15.55
CA ALA A 312 -12.09 4.33 -15.49
C ALA A 312 -11.27 3.03 -15.34
N VAL A 313 -11.76 2.07 -14.55
CA VAL A 313 -11.08 0.78 -14.28
C VAL A 313 -11.28 -0.23 -15.41
N THR A 314 -12.41 -0.17 -16.14
CA THR A 314 -12.73 -1.07 -17.26
C THR A 314 -11.62 -1.23 -18.30
N PRO A 315 -11.02 -0.16 -18.88
CA PRO A 315 -9.93 -0.33 -19.85
C PRO A 315 -8.68 -0.98 -19.24
N HIS A 316 -8.44 -0.81 -17.93
CA HIS A 316 -7.32 -1.47 -17.25
C HIS A 316 -7.61 -2.97 -17.04
N VAL A 317 -8.84 -3.33 -16.68
CA VAL A 317 -9.29 -4.73 -16.56
C VAL A 317 -9.28 -5.44 -17.92
N VAL A 318 -9.69 -4.76 -19.00
CA VAL A 318 -9.59 -5.26 -20.37
C VAL A 318 -8.12 -5.51 -20.74
N LYS A 319 -7.24 -4.53 -20.53
CA LYS A 319 -5.81 -4.66 -20.84
C LYS A 319 -5.11 -5.77 -20.03
N VAL A 320 -5.47 -5.95 -18.76
CA VAL A 320 -5.00 -7.08 -17.94
C VAL A 320 -5.56 -8.41 -18.45
N LYS A 321 -6.84 -8.46 -18.83
CA LYS A 321 -7.46 -9.66 -19.43
C LYS A 321 -6.79 -10.05 -20.75
N GLU A 322 -6.47 -9.08 -21.60
CA GLU A 322 -5.72 -9.28 -22.86
C GLU A 322 -4.31 -9.78 -22.60
N PHE A 323 -3.58 -9.17 -21.66
CA PHE A 323 -2.23 -9.59 -21.28
C PHE A 323 -2.19 -11.00 -20.66
N VAL A 324 -3.18 -11.35 -19.83
CA VAL A 324 -3.30 -12.68 -19.21
C VAL A 324 -3.86 -13.74 -20.17
N HIS A 325 -4.56 -13.34 -21.25
CA HIS A 325 -5.15 -14.28 -22.21
C HIS A 325 -4.16 -15.27 -22.83
N PRO A 326 -3.00 -14.88 -23.40
CA PRO A 326 -2.04 -15.83 -23.97
C PRO A 326 -1.52 -16.80 -22.90
N TYR A 327 -1.09 -16.31 -21.74
CA TYR A 327 -0.61 -17.17 -20.63
C TYR A 327 -1.70 -18.14 -20.13
N TYR A 328 -2.97 -17.71 -20.08
CA TYR A 328 -4.08 -18.59 -19.72
C TYR A 328 -4.35 -19.64 -20.80
N GLN A 329 -4.28 -19.29 -22.08
CA GLN A 329 -4.44 -20.25 -23.18
C GLN A 329 -3.28 -21.25 -23.23
N GLU A 330 -2.05 -20.81 -22.99
CA GLU A 330 -0.87 -21.68 -22.87
C GLU A 330 -0.99 -22.63 -21.67
N ALA A 331 -1.26 -22.11 -20.47
CA ALA A 331 -1.52 -22.93 -19.27
C ALA A 331 -2.70 -23.90 -19.47
N LYS A 332 -3.71 -23.51 -20.25
CA LYS A 332 -4.83 -24.37 -20.66
C LYS A 332 -4.41 -25.44 -21.67
N MET A 333 -3.53 -25.14 -22.64
CA MET A 333 -2.99 -26.17 -23.56
C MET A 333 -2.19 -27.24 -22.80
N PHE A 334 -1.41 -26.85 -21.78
CA PHE A 334 -0.70 -27.80 -20.93
C PHE A 334 -1.61 -28.54 -19.95
N SER A 335 -2.54 -27.86 -19.26
CA SER A 335 -3.38 -28.47 -18.23
C SER A 335 -4.57 -29.28 -18.78
N LYS A 336 -5.14 -28.88 -19.93
CA LYS A 336 -6.30 -29.55 -20.52
C LYS A 336 -6.11 -31.07 -20.73
N PRO A 337 -5.03 -31.60 -21.34
CA PRO A 337 -4.88 -33.06 -21.49
C PRO A 337 -4.88 -33.80 -20.16
N TYR A 338 -4.26 -33.25 -19.11
CA TYR A 338 -4.30 -33.84 -17.76
C TYR A 338 -5.69 -33.72 -17.11
N ILE A 339 -6.40 -32.61 -17.30
CA ILE A 339 -7.78 -32.42 -16.81
C ILE A 339 -8.73 -33.38 -17.54
N ASP A 340 -8.62 -33.53 -18.86
CA ASP A 340 -9.42 -34.44 -19.67
C ASP A 340 -9.10 -35.91 -19.31
N GLN A 341 -7.84 -36.26 -19.07
CA GLN A 341 -7.43 -37.60 -18.61
C GLN A 341 -7.92 -37.92 -17.18
N ILE A 342 -7.80 -36.97 -16.24
CA ILE A 342 -8.36 -37.10 -14.89
C ILE A 342 -9.87 -37.22 -14.97
N ALA A 343 -10.54 -36.42 -15.81
CA ALA A 343 -11.97 -36.48 -16.02
C ALA A 343 -12.38 -37.85 -16.60
N GLU A 344 -11.66 -38.41 -17.55
CA GLU A 344 -11.92 -39.73 -18.14
C GLU A 344 -11.76 -40.88 -17.13
N ILE A 345 -10.65 -40.91 -16.38
CA ILE A 345 -10.42 -41.89 -15.29
C ILE A 345 -11.49 -41.77 -14.19
N THR A 346 -11.92 -40.54 -13.91
CA THR A 346 -12.89 -40.22 -12.86
C THR A 346 -14.34 -40.42 -13.32
N LYS A 347 -14.63 -40.36 -14.63
CA LYS A 347 -15.97 -40.51 -15.24
C LYS A 347 -16.70 -41.80 -14.83
N PRO A 348 -16.13 -43.02 -14.95
CA PRO A 348 -16.80 -44.23 -14.50
C PRO A 348 -16.99 -44.27 -12.99
N HIS A 349 -16.07 -43.67 -12.22
CA HIS A 349 -16.18 -43.59 -10.76
C HIS A 349 -17.30 -42.62 -10.33
N VAL A 350 -17.37 -41.42 -10.93
CA VAL A 350 -18.41 -40.42 -10.68
C VAL A 350 -19.76 -40.91 -11.17
N GLU A 351 -19.87 -41.56 -12.33
CA GLU A 351 -21.15 -42.15 -12.75
C GLU A 351 -21.56 -43.33 -11.87
N LYS A 352 -20.63 -44.19 -11.42
CA LYS A 352 -20.94 -45.24 -10.43
C LYS A 352 -21.42 -44.67 -9.10
N VAL A 353 -20.80 -43.58 -8.61
CA VAL A 353 -21.26 -42.83 -7.44
C VAL A 353 -22.64 -42.22 -7.70
N ARG A 354 -22.85 -41.57 -8.85
CA ARG A 354 -24.10 -40.92 -9.26
C ARG A 354 -25.26 -41.91 -9.39
N THR A 355 -25.05 -43.08 -9.97
CA THR A 355 -26.06 -44.14 -10.06
C THR A 355 -26.39 -44.73 -8.70
N THR A 356 -25.39 -44.92 -7.84
CA THR A 356 -25.57 -45.45 -6.48
C THR A 356 -26.28 -44.44 -5.56
N LEU A 357 -26.01 -43.14 -5.70
CA LEU A 357 -26.72 -42.08 -4.97
C LEU A 357 -28.09 -41.74 -5.56
N LYS A 358 -28.36 -42.00 -6.85
CA LYS A 358 -29.64 -41.71 -7.53
C LYS A 358 -30.91 -42.05 -6.71
N PRO A 359 -31.05 -43.24 -6.07
CA PRO A 359 -32.20 -43.51 -5.19
C PRO A 359 -32.21 -42.66 -3.91
N TYR A 360 -31.06 -42.42 -3.28
CA TYR A 360 -30.95 -41.57 -2.09
C TYR A 360 -31.24 -40.10 -2.39
N THR A 361 -30.75 -39.56 -3.51
CA THR A 361 -31.07 -38.21 -3.98
C THR A 361 -32.56 -38.06 -4.28
N LYS A 362 -33.19 -39.04 -4.95
CA LYS A 362 -34.65 -39.05 -5.14
C LYS A 362 -35.40 -39.03 -3.80
N ARG A 363 -35.00 -39.87 -2.84
CA ARG A 363 -35.63 -39.94 -1.51
C ARG A 363 -35.45 -38.65 -0.71
N ALA A 364 -34.27 -38.02 -0.79
CA ALA A 364 -33.98 -36.74 -0.16
C ALA A 364 -34.78 -35.59 -0.77
N VAL A 365 -34.89 -35.51 -2.11
CA VAL A 365 -35.71 -34.51 -2.81
C VAL A 365 -37.20 -34.68 -2.46
N HIS A 366 -37.71 -35.91 -2.42
CA HIS A 366 -39.10 -36.15 -2.02
C HIS A 366 -39.37 -35.76 -0.56
N ALA A 367 -38.51 -36.18 0.38
CA ALA A 367 -38.64 -35.81 1.79
C ALA A 367 -38.50 -34.29 2.02
N TYR A 368 -37.63 -33.61 1.26
CA TYR A 368 -37.50 -32.15 1.29
C TYR A 368 -38.72 -31.45 0.69
N GLY A 369 -39.33 -31.99 -0.37
CA GLY A 369 -40.61 -31.51 -0.91
C GLY A 369 -41.72 -31.57 0.14
N SER A 370 -41.94 -32.75 0.74
CA SER A 370 -42.94 -32.92 1.81
C SER A 370 -42.64 -32.08 3.06
N PHE A 371 -41.37 -31.83 3.37
CA PHE A 371 -40.97 -30.88 4.42
C PHE A 371 -41.31 -29.43 4.04
N LEU A 372 -41.07 -28.99 2.79
CA LEU A 372 -41.44 -27.66 2.33
C LEU A 372 -42.96 -27.45 2.28
N GLU A 373 -43.72 -28.46 1.87
CA GLU A 373 -45.19 -28.41 1.85
C GLU A 373 -45.74 -28.27 3.27
N SER A 374 -45.33 -29.16 4.18
CA SER A 374 -45.76 -29.11 5.59
C SER A 374 -45.28 -27.84 6.30
N ALA A 375 -44.06 -27.37 6.03
CA ALA A 375 -43.57 -26.08 6.50
C ALA A 375 -44.42 -24.91 5.97
N THR A 376 -44.85 -24.96 4.70
CA THR A 376 -45.70 -23.91 4.10
C THR A 376 -47.10 -23.92 4.71
N THR A 377 -47.67 -25.09 5.04
CA THR A 377 -48.94 -25.16 5.77
C THR A 377 -48.81 -24.66 7.21
N TYR A 378 -47.76 -25.05 7.94
CA TYR A 378 -47.51 -24.54 9.29
C TYR A 378 -47.23 -23.04 9.30
N HIS A 379 -46.52 -22.50 8.31
CA HIS A 379 -46.29 -21.06 8.15
C HIS A 379 -47.62 -20.30 7.99
N ARG A 380 -48.54 -20.79 7.15
CA ARG A 380 -49.88 -20.20 6.97
C ARG A 380 -50.74 -20.32 8.24
N GLN A 381 -50.68 -21.44 8.94
CA GLN A 381 -51.41 -21.63 10.20
C GLN A 381 -50.86 -20.73 11.32
N ALA A 382 -49.54 -20.59 11.42
CA ALA A 382 -48.88 -19.67 12.33
C ALA A 382 -49.23 -18.21 11.99
N GLN A 383 -49.25 -17.82 10.71
CA GLN A 383 -49.71 -16.49 10.30
C GLN A 383 -51.14 -16.19 10.75
N ALA A 384 -52.08 -17.13 10.59
CA ALA A 384 -53.45 -16.96 11.06
C ALA A 384 -53.51 -16.77 12.59
N SER A 385 -52.94 -17.72 13.34
CA SER A 385 -52.93 -17.68 14.81
C SER A 385 -52.22 -16.44 15.39
N ILE A 386 -51.13 -16.00 14.76
CA ILE A 386 -50.41 -14.78 15.14
C ILE A 386 -51.24 -13.54 14.80
N MET A 387 -51.90 -13.49 13.63
CA MET A 387 -52.78 -12.37 13.26
C MET A 387 -53.95 -12.22 14.24
N ASP A 388 -54.62 -13.32 14.58
CA ASP A 388 -55.72 -13.35 15.55
C ASP A 388 -55.25 -12.88 16.93
N TYR A 389 -54.11 -13.38 17.41
CA TYR A 389 -53.53 -12.97 18.69
C TYR A 389 -53.13 -11.50 18.72
N LEU A 390 -52.54 -10.96 17.62
CA LEU A 390 -52.23 -9.53 17.53
C LEU A 390 -53.49 -8.66 17.49
N HIS A 391 -54.59 -9.13 16.90
CA HIS A 391 -55.87 -8.41 16.91
C HIS A 391 -56.61 -8.45 18.25
N GLN A 392 -56.38 -9.46 19.09
CA GLN A 392 -57.04 -9.61 20.39
C GLN A 392 -56.60 -8.60 21.47
N HIS A 393 -55.41 -7.96 21.34
CA HIS A 393 -54.96 -6.91 22.28
C HIS A 393 -54.82 -5.56 21.59
N ASP A 394 -55.44 -4.51 22.13
CA ASP A 394 -55.46 -3.17 21.50
C ASP A 394 -54.08 -2.56 21.26
N ILE A 395 -53.09 -2.92 22.07
CA ILE A 395 -51.69 -2.47 21.90
C ILE A 395 -51.08 -3.11 20.64
N THR A 396 -51.23 -4.44 20.47
CA THR A 396 -50.63 -5.20 19.35
C THR A 396 -51.41 -5.07 18.05
N LYS A 397 -52.68 -4.66 18.11
CA LYS A 397 -53.56 -4.43 16.96
C LYS A 397 -52.98 -3.43 15.96
N SER A 398 -52.16 -2.49 16.43
CA SER A 398 -51.41 -1.53 15.60
C SER A 398 -50.20 -2.13 14.86
N PHE A 399 -49.76 -3.33 15.25
CA PHE A 399 -48.64 -4.08 14.67
C PHE A 399 -49.10 -5.30 13.83
N ALA A 400 -50.41 -5.50 13.67
CA ALA A 400 -51.03 -6.57 12.88
C ALA A 400 -50.88 -6.35 11.36
N THR A 401 -49.66 -6.05 10.88
CA THR A 401 -49.37 -5.90 9.46
C THR A 401 -49.02 -7.25 8.84
N LYS A 402 -49.45 -7.46 7.59
CA LYS A 402 -49.23 -8.73 6.86
C LYS A 402 -47.75 -9.09 6.78
N GLU A 403 -46.87 -8.10 6.63
CA GLU A 403 -45.41 -8.26 6.61
C GLU A 403 -44.86 -8.72 7.97
N LEU A 404 -45.21 -8.05 9.07
CA LEU A 404 -44.70 -8.39 10.40
C LEU A 404 -45.15 -9.79 10.83
N VAL A 405 -46.41 -10.14 10.57
CA VAL A 405 -46.96 -11.47 10.83
C VAL A 405 -46.30 -12.55 9.96
N TRP A 406 -45.96 -12.23 8.70
CA TRP A 406 -45.17 -13.12 7.84
C TRP A 406 -43.77 -13.36 8.43
N PHE A 407 -43.05 -12.30 8.83
CA PHE A 407 -41.72 -12.46 9.44
C PHE A 407 -41.76 -13.22 10.77
N LEU A 408 -42.78 -12.99 11.61
CA LEU A 408 -42.89 -13.65 12.92
C LEU A 408 -43.22 -15.15 12.78
N ALA A 409 -44.08 -15.52 11.84
CA ALA A 409 -44.34 -16.91 11.49
C ALA A 409 -43.10 -17.60 10.88
N SER A 410 -42.35 -16.91 10.00
CA SER A 410 -41.08 -17.42 9.47
C SER A 410 -40.04 -17.63 10.57
N ALA A 411 -39.95 -16.73 11.55
CA ALA A 411 -39.05 -16.87 12.69
C ALA A 411 -39.44 -18.08 13.57
N LEU A 412 -40.73 -18.25 13.86
CA LEU A 412 -41.25 -19.39 14.63
C LEU A 412 -40.89 -20.73 13.98
N LEU A 413 -40.96 -20.80 12.64
CA LEU A 413 -40.62 -22.00 11.86
C LEU A 413 -39.10 -22.21 11.69
N ALA A 414 -38.31 -21.14 11.62
CA ALA A 414 -36.85 -21.22 11.50
C ALA A 414 -36.15 -21.64 12.81
N LEU A 415 -36.72 -21.31 13.97
CA LEU A 415 -36.16 -21.65 15.29
C LEU A 415 -35.85 -23.15 15.48
N PRO A 416 -36.78 -24.11 15.27
CA PRO A 416 -36.46 -25.54 15.41
C PRO A 416 -35.38 -26.00 14.42
N VAL A 417 -35.39 -25.51 13.19
CA VAL A 417 -34.36 -25.82 12.18
C VAL A 417 -32.98 -25.32 12.63
N PHE A 418 -32.90 -24.11 13.18
CA PHE A 418 -31.66 -23.55 13.74
C PHE A 418 -31.15 -24.31 14.96
N ILE A 419 -32.05 -24.79 15.83
CA ILE A 419 -31.70 -25.63 16.99
C ILE A 419 -31.14 -26.99 16.54
N ILE A 420 -31.78 -27.65 15.57
CA ILE A 420 -31.31 -28.91 14.99
C ILE A 420 -29.94 -28.70 14.31
N TYR A 421 -29.79 -27.64 13.51
CA TYR A 421 -28.51 -27.27 12.90
C TYR A 421 -27.41 -27.03 13.94
N ARG A 422 -27.71 -26.30 15.03
CA ARG A 422 -26.78 -26.11 16.15
C ARG A 422 -26.33 -27.43 16.77
N LEU A 423 -27.25 -28.33 17.05
CA LEU A 423 -26.95 -29.65 17.60
C LEU A 423 -26.09 -30.48 16.63
N LEU A 424 -26.43 -30.53 15.35
CA LEU A 424 -25.65 -31.24 14.33
C LEU A 424 -24.23 -30.68 14.18
N VAL A 425 -24.05 -29.36 14.20
CA VAL A 425 -22.73 -28.72 14.19
C VAL A 425 -21.96 -29.05 15.48
N GLU A 426 -22.61 -29.04 16.64
CA GLU A 426 -21.95 -29.36 17.91
C GLU A 426 -21.59 -30.86 18.06
N THR A 427 -22.31 -31.78 17.40
CA THR A 427 -21.97 -33.22 17.38
C THR A 427 -20.99 -33.63 16.29
N PHE A 428 -21.09 -33.08 15.07
CA PHE A 428 -20.27 -33.51 13.93
C PHE A 428 -19.06 -32.59 13.65
N CYS A 429 -19.17 -31.28 13.88
CA CYS A 429 -18.07 -30.35 13.66
C CYS A 429 -17.20 -30.26 14.92
N THR A 430 -16.38 -31.29 15.16
CA THR A 430 -15.42 -31.33 16.27
C THR A 430 -14.56 -30.06 16.28
N LYS A 431 -14.76 -29.19 17.29
CA LYS A 431 -13.91 -28.02 17.51
C LYS A 431 -12.49 -28.50 17.81
N LYS A 432 -11.58 -28.32 16.85
CA LYS A 432 -10.14 -28.56 17.04
C LYS A 432 -9.63 -27.60 18.12
N ASN A 433 -9.57 -28.08 19.37
CA ASN A 433 -8.92 -27.37 20.46
C ASN A 433 -7.49 -27.02 20.02
N LYS A 434 -7.17 -25.72 19.94
CA LYS A 434 -5.79 -25.26 19.74
C LYS A 434 -4.98 -25.81 20.91
N ARG A 435 -4.01 -26.68 20.62
CA ARG A 435 -3.04 -27.13 21.64
C ARG A 435 -2.36 -25.89 22.23
N PRO A 436 -2.25 -25.74 23.56
CA PRO A 436 -1.43 -24.68 24.12
C PRO A 436 0.01 -24.90 23.64
N ARG A 437 0.55 -23.91 22.93
CA ARG A 437 1.93 -23.96 22.42
C ARG A 437 2.85 -23.79 23.63
N GLY A 438 3.51 -24.88 24.04
CA GLY A 438 4.23 -24.95 25.30
C GLY A 438 5.24 -23.82 25.45
N GLY A 439 5.02 -22.94 26.43
CA GLY A 439 5.99 -21.92 26.82
C GLY A 439 7.18 -22.57 27.51
N ASN A 440 8.40 -22.15 27.18
CA ASN A 440 9.64 -22.72 27.72
C ASN A 440 9.86 -22.28 29.18
N GLY A 441 9.18 -22.95 30.12
CA GLY A 441 9.23 -22.65 31.56
C GLY A 441 10.50 -23.15 32.22
N ASN A 442 11.59 -22.38 32.14
CA ASN A 442 12.86 -22.72 32.77
C ASN A 442 12.74 -22.62 34.31
N HIS A 443 12.73 -23.76 35.02
CA HIS A 443 12.60 -23.83 36.48
C HIS A 443 13.93 -24.22 37.14
N GLY A 444 14.72 -23.20 37.47
CA GLY A 444 15.97 -23.37 38.22
C GLY A 444 15.76 -23.89 39.64
N HIS A 445 16.72 -24.67 40.12
CA HIS A 445 16.68 -25.29 41.45
C HIS A 445 16.52 -24.26 42.59
N LYS A 446 15.53 -24.48 43.46
CA LYS A 446 15.58 -24.02 44.86
C LYS A 446 15.50 -25.20 45.83
N ARG A 447 16.68 -25.65 46.28
CA ARG A 447 16.83 -26.40 47.54
C ARG A 447 16.26 -25.56 48.68
N GLN A 448 15.48 -26.16 49.56
CA GLN A 448 15.41 -25.74 50.97
C GLN A 448 15.55 -26.98 51.87
N LYS A 449 16.23 -26.81 53.01
CA LYS A 449 16.71 -27.92 53.85
C LYS A 449 15.61 -28.41 54.79
N ARG A 450 15.60 -29.71 55.08
CA ARG A 450 14.97 -30.26 56.28
C ARG A 450 15.60 -29.62 57.53
N ARG A 451 14.78 -29.25 58.51
CA ARG A 451 15.14 -29.27 59.94
C ARG A 451 13.92 -29.71 60.74
N HIS A 452 14.07 -30.77 61.53
CA HIS A 452 13.28 -30.95 62.74
C HIS A 452 13.81 -30.00 63.81
N ALA A 453 12.92 -29.57 64.71
CA ALA A 453 13.22 -29.26 66.10
C ALA A 453 11.89 -29.35 66.88
N ASP A 454 11.85 -30.16 67.92
CA ASP A 454 10.74 -30.15 68.88
C ASP A 454 10.89 -28.97 69.84
N LYS A 455 9.82 -28.19 70.02
CA LYS A 455 9.25 -27.76 71.31
C LYS A 455 8.04 -26.84 71.12
#